data_AF-A0A4Q1V1Y1-F1
#
_entry.id   AF-A0A4Q1V1Y1-F1
#
_cell.length_a   1.000
_cell.length_b   1.000
_cell.length_c   1.000
_cell.angle_alpha   90.00
_cell.angle_beta   90.00
_cell.angle_gamma   90.00
#
_symmetry.space_group_name_H-M   'P 1'
#
loop_
_entity.id
_entity.type
_entity.pdbx_description
1 polymer ?
#
loop_
_entity_poly.entity_id
_entity_poly.type
_entity_poly.pdbx_seq_one_letter_code
_entity_poly.pdbx_strand_id
1 'polypeptide(L)'
;MSVASIFTSHPAKVGETYFGHMAFAAWFSSRLLLAAGAALVHAFLPFLFETTASRIVRELYERTHNRGTHATKEPAALMDRA
;
A
#
# COMPACT_ATOMS: atom_id res chain seq x y z
N MET A 1 -2.04 11.50 23.91
CA MET A 1 -1.02 10.82 23.08
C MET A 1 -1.08 11.41 21.69
N SER A 2 0.00 12.03 21.19
CA SER A 2 0.00 12.71 19.88
C SER A 2 0.20 11.72 18.75
N VAL A 3 -0.52 11.87 17.64
CA VAL A 3 -0.38 11.04 16.41
C VAL A 3 1.09 10.88 15.98
N ALA A 4 1.93 11.88 16.23
CA ALA A 4 3.37 11.86 15.97
C ALA A 4 4.15 10.75 16.70
N SER A 5 3.71 10.28 17.87
CA SER A 5 4.43 9.26 18.66
C SER A 5 4.28 7.84 18.09
N ILE A 6 3.23 7.59 17.30
CA ILE A 6 3.01 6.30 16.62
C ILE A 6 3.98 6.15 15.43
N PHE A 7 4.34 7.25 14.77
CA PHE A 7 5.22 7.25 13.60
C PHE A 7 6.73 7.34 13.92
N THR A 8 7.10 7.66 15.16
CA THR A 8 8.50 8.01 15.51
C THR A 8 9.14 7.14 16.59
N SER A 9 8.40 6.22 17.21
CA SER A 9 8.90 5.40 18.33
C SER A 9 9.42 4.02 17.91
N HIS A 10 10.44 3.98 17.04
CA HIS A 10 11.44 2.90 17.05
C HIS A 10 12.71 3.32 16.26
N PRO A 11 13.42 4.38 16.68
CA PRO A 11 14.65 4.75 16.01
C PRO A 11 15.70 3.64 16.18
N ALA A 12 16.48 3.45 15.11
CA ALA A 12 17.70 2.66 15.02
C ALA A 12 17.57 1.12 14.98
N LYS A 13 17.11 0.56 13.85
CA LYS A 13 17.74 -0.65 13.31
C LYS A 13 17.47 -0.82 11.81
N VAL A 14 18.57 -0.93 11.05
CA VAL A 14 18.71 -1.61 9.74
C VAL A 14 18.24 -0.89 8.46
N GLY A 15 19.01 0.09 7.99
CA GLY A 15 19.51 0.15 6.59
C GLY A 15 18.57 0.32 5.38
N GLU A 16 17.25 0.19 5.49
CA GLU A 16 16.28 0.50 4.42
C GLU A 16 15.14 1.39 4.92
N THR A 17 14.66 2.26 4.05
CA THR A 17 14.14 3.57 4.44
C THR A 17 12.65 3.56 4.85
N TYR A 18 12.33 4.09 6.04
CA TYR A 18 10.97 4.59 6.35
C TYR A 18 10.44 5.45 5.20
N PHE A 19 11.33 6.27 4.60
CA PHE A 19 11.05 7.03 3.39
C PHE A 19 10.68 6.18 2.18
N GLY A 20 11.22 4.97 2.00
CA GLY A 20 10.88 4.05 0.92
C GLY A 20 9.51 3.41 1.11
N HIS A 21 9.15 3.06 2.35
CA HIS A 21 7.79 2.63 2.66
C HIS A 21 6.78 3.77 2.48
N MET A 22 7.11 4.96 2.98
CA MET A 22 6.30 6.18 2.81
C MET A 22 6.14 6.56 1.33
N ALA A 23 7.22 6.56 0.54
CA ALA A 23 7.19 6.88 -0.88
C ALA A 23 6.35 5.86 -1.66
N PHE A 24 6.46 4.57 -1.33
CA PHE A 24 5.59 3.56 -1.94
C PHE A 24 4.14 3.72 -1.53
N ALA A 25 3.84 3.94 -0.25
CA ALA A 25 2.47 4.15 0.22
C ALA A 25 1.85 5.41 -0.41
N ALA A 26 2.62 6.49 -0.54
CA ALA A 26 2.21 7.71 -1.24
C ALA A 26 1.95 7.44 -2.74
N TRP A 27 2.85 6.72 -3.42
CA TRP A 27 2.64 6.31 -4.81
C TRP A 27 1.39 5.44 -4.97
N PHE A 28 1.24 4.40 -4.15
CA PHE A 28 0.13 3.47 -4.19
C PHE A 28 -1.21 4.17 -3.97
N SER A 29 -1.30 5.02 -2.94
CA SER A 29 -2.51 5.80 -2.65
C SER A 29 -2.86 6.78 -3.78
N SER A 30 -1.88 7.47 -4.37
CA SER A 30 -2.14 8.35 -5.52
C SER A 30 -2.74 7.60 -6.73
N ARG A 31 -2.25 6.39 -7.03
CA ARG A 31 -2.79 5.56 -8.12
C ARG A 31 -4.22 5.12 -7.80
N LEU A 32 -4.51 4.71 -6.56
CA LEU A 32 -5.86 4.36 -6.13
C LEU A 32 -6.84 5.53 -6.28
N LEU A 33 -6.45 6.74 -5.86
CA LEU A 33 -7.28 7.93 -6.00
C LEU A 33 -7.56 8.26 -7.48
N LEU A 34 -6.56 8.10 -8.36
CA LEU A 34 -6.77 8.25 -9.80
C LEU A 34 -7.72 7.20 -10.37
N ALA A 35 -7.62 5.95 -9.93
CA ALA A 35 -8.54 4.89 -10.35
C ALA A 35 -9.98 5.18 -9.91
N ALA A 36 -10.15 5.60 -8.65
CA ALA A 36 -11.45 5.99 -8.11
C ALA A 36 -12.04 7.20 -8.85
N GLY A 37 -11.23 8.23 -9.12
CA GLY A 37 -11.66 9.41 -9.89
C GLY A 37 -12.05 9.06 -11.32
N ALA A 38 -11.27 8.20 -12.00
CA ALA A 38 -11.59 7.71 -13.34
C ALA A 38 -12.92 6.93 -13.36
N ALA A 39 -13.12 6.02 -12.41
CA ALA A 39 -14.37 5.26 -12.28
C ALA A 39 -15.56 6.17 -11.97
N LEU A 40 -15.37 7.19 -11.13
CA LEU A 40 -16.41 8.16 -10.80
C LEU A 40 -16.83 8.97 -12.03
N VAL A 41 -15.87 9.50 -12.80
CA VAL A 41 -16.20 10.22 -14.05
C VAL A 41 -16.88 9.30 -15.05
N HIS A 42 -16.38 8.06 -15.21
CA HIS A 42 -16.99 7.06 -16.08
C HIS A 42 -18.45 6.74 -15.70
N ALA A 43 -18.78 6.72 -14.40
CA ALA A 43 -20.15 6.47 -13.94
C ALA A 43 -21.15 7.53 -14.44
N PHE A 44 -20.70 8.78 -14.64
CA PHE A 44 -21.53 9.85 -15.24
C PHE A 44 -21.37 9.95 -16.76
N LEU A 45 -20.18 9.61 -17.28
CA LEU A 45 -19.78 9.73 -18.68
C LEU A 45 -19.19 8.39 -19.16
N PRO A 46 -20.02 7.41 -19.54
CA PRO A 46 -19.61 6.02 -19.75
C PRO A 46 -18.67 5.80 -20.95
N PHE A 47 -18.44 6.82 -21.78
CA PHE A 47 -17.47 6.79 -22.89
C PHE A 47 -16.08 7.32 -22.51
N LEU A 48 -15.92 7.88 -21.30
CA LEU A 48 -14.62 8.34 -20.79
C LEU A 48 -14.01 7.30 -19.85
N PHE A 49 -12.69 7.12 -19.93
CA PHE A 49 -11.93 6.29 -18.99
C PHE A 49 -12.33 4.80 -18.90
N GLU A 50 -12.93 4.23 -19.96
CA GLU A 50 -13.47 2.86 -20.02
C GLU A 50 -12.55 1.78 -19.41
N THR A 51 -11.24 1.87 -19.63
CA THR A 51 -10.27 0.88 -19.12
C THR A 51 -9.31 1.44 -18.08
N THR A 52 -9.38 2.74 -17.77
CA THR A 52 -8.37 3.43 -16.96
C THR A 52 -8.35 2.91 -15.53
N ALA A 53 -9.51 2.84 -14.88
CA ALA A 53 -9.60 2.35 -13.51
C ALA A 53 -9.09 0.90 -13.40
N SER A 54 -9.57 0.01 -14.27
CA SER A 54 -9.17 -1.40 -14.28
C SER A 54 -7.67 -1.60 -14.55
N ARG A 55 -7.08 -0.82 -15.46
CA ARG A 55 -5.63 -0.86 -15.73
C ARG A 55 -4.82 -0.44 -14.51
N ILE A 56 -5.25 0.60 -13.79
CA ILE A 56 -4.55 1.08 -12.60
C ILE A 56 -4.65 0.04 -11.48
N VAL A 57 -5.85 -0.52 -11.23
CA VAL A 57 -6.04 -1.56 -10.21
C VAL A 57 -5.19 -2.79 -10.52
N ARG A 58 -5.10 -3.21 -11.78
CA ARG A 58 -4.22 -4.30 -12.20
C ARG A 58 -2.75 -4.00 -11.92
N GLU A 59 -2.27 -2.80 -12.24
CA GLU A 59 -0.89 -2.40 -11.92
C GLU A 59 -0.63 -2.44 -10.42
N LEU A 60 -1.57 -1.93 -9.62
CA LEU A 60 -1.46 -1.95 -8.16
C LEU A 60 -1.41 -3.38 -7.62
N TYR A 61 -2.24 -4.27 -8.16
CA TYR A 61 -2.23 -5.69 -7.83
C TYR A 61 -0.90 -6.34 -8.18
N GLU A 62 -0.42 -6.20 -9.41
CA GLU A 62 0.85 -6.79 -9.86
C GLU A 62 2.03 -6.32 -8.99
N ARG A 63 2.11 -5.02 -8.68
CA ARG A 63 3.21 -4.49 -7.86
C ARG A 63 3.13 -4.84 -6.39
N THR A 64 1.93 -5.05 -5.83
CA THR A 64 1.79 -5.47 -4.42
C THR A 64 1.96 -6.98 -4.27
N HIS A 65 1.43 -7.76 -5.20
CA HIS A 65 1.56 -9.21 -5.23
C HIS A 65 3.04 -9.65 -5.34
N ASN A 66 3.82 -8.95 -6.16
CA ASN A 66 5.24 -9.25 -6.35
C ASN A 66 6.17 -8.68 -5.25
N ARG A 67 5.64 -7.87 -4.32
CA ARG A 67 6.45 -7.22 -3.27
C ARG A 67 6.76 -8.13 -2.09
N GLY A 68 6.11 -9.30 -2.01
CA GLY A 68 6.23 -10.22 -0.87
C GLY A 68 5.45 -9.67 0.34
N THR A 69 4.57 -10.48 0.89
CA THR A 69 3.90 -10.16 2.14
C THR A 69 4.99 -9.93 3.20
N HIS A 70 5.02 -8.76 3.83
CA HIS A 70 5.42 -8.68 5.24
C HIS A 70 4.35 -9.43 6.05
N ALA A 71 4.17 -10.72 5.77
CA ALA A 71 3.49 -11.63 6.65
C ALA A 71 4.35 -11.60 7.88
N THR A 72 3.81 -10.95 8.91
CA THR A 72 4.28 -10.97 10.28
C THR A 72 4.81 -12.38 10.51
N LYS A 73 6.14 -12.54 10.59
CA LYS A 73 6.67 -13.77 11.17
C LYS A 73 6.13 -13.73 12.59
N GLU A 74 5.09 -14.51 12.87
CA GLU A 74 4.73 -14.78 14.26
C GLU A 74 6.02 -15.21 14.96
N PRO A 75 6.36 -14.61 16.11
CA PRO A 75 7.55 -14.99 16.81
C PRO A 75 7.45 -16.49 17.11
N ALA A 76 8.39 -17.27 16.58
CA ALA A 76 8.54 -18.71 16.81
C ALA A 76 8.69 -19.11 18.29
N ALA A 77 8.58 -18.15 19.22
CA ALA A 77 8.61 -18.31 20.66
C ALA A 77 7.34 -18.95 21.26
N LEU A 78 6.27 -19.18 20.47
CA LEU A 78 5.05 -19.81 20.97
C LEU A 78 4.96 -21.34 20.70
N MET A 79 5.91 -21.93 19.96
CA MET A 79 5.88 -23.35 19.58
C MET A 79 6.61 -24.30 20.55
N ASP A 80 7.26 -23.80 21.61
CA ASP A 80 8.05 -24.60 22.57
C ASP A 80 7.27 -24.94 23.86
N ARG A 81 5.93 -24.99 23.80
CA ARG A 81 5.06 -25.28 24.96
C ARG A 81 3.98 -26.33 24.69
N ALA A 82 4.31 -27.36 23.92
CA ALA A 82 3.53 -28.58 23.78
C ALA A 82 4.45 -29.78 24.02
#